data_AF-A0AAN7GZU7-F1
#
_entry.id   AF-A0AAN7GZU7-F1
#
_cell.length_a   1.000
_cell.length_b   1.000
_cell.length_c   1.000
_cell.angle_alpha   90.00
_cell.angle_beta   90.00
_cell.angle_gamma   90.00
#
_symmetry.space_group_name_H-M   'P 1'
#
loop_
_entity.id
_entity.type
_entity.pdbx_description
1 polymer ?
#
loop_
_entity_poly.entity_id
_entity_poly.type
_entity_poly.pdbx_seq_one_letter_code
_entity_poly.pdbx_strand_id
1 'polypeptide(L)'
;MIHPMAVTNCNIDMESLISDQNRSIATLAITTLLKTGNESNVDCLMKKITNFMSDIADEFKIVVVEAIRSLCLKFPLKYRALMNFLSNILREEGGFEYKKAIVDSVVILTKDIPDAKESGLLHLC
;
A
#
# COMPACT_ATOMS: atom_id res chain seq x y z
N MET A 1 -11.94 7.83 -19.07
CA MET A 1 -10.82 8.80 -19.04
C MET A 1 -10.11 8.67 -17.70
N ILE A 2 -8.88 8.15 -17.65
CA ILE A 2 -8.04 8.25 -16.46
C ILE A 2 -6.63 8.54 -16.99
N HIS A 3 -6.12 9.75 -16.76
CA HIS A 3 -4.75 10.14 -17.10
C HIS A 3 -3.98 10.42 -15.80
N PRO A 4 -3.62 9.38 -15.01
CA PRO A 4 -3.02 9.56 -13.69
C PRO A 4 -1.69 10.34 -13.77
N MET A 5 -0.99 10.25 -14.90
CA MET A 5 0.25 10.97 -15.15
C MET A 5 0.07 12.49 -15.31
N ALA A 6 -1.10 12.95 -15.76
CA ALA A 6 -1.37 14.38 -15.93
C ALA A 6 -1.54 15.10 -14.58
N VAL A 7 -1.86 14.36 -13.51
CA VAL A 7 -2.12 14.90 -12.16
C VAL A 7 -0.98 14.59 -11.18
N THR A 8 0.11 13.96 -11.63
CA THR A 8 1.25 13.59 -10.76
C THR A 8 1.89 14.80 -10.09
N ASN A 9 1.84 15.99 -10.71
CA ASN A 9 2.36 17.23 -10.11
C ASN A 9 1.60 17.62 -8.84
N CYS A 10 0.33 17.25 -8.71
CA CYS A 10 -0.47 17.50 -7.51
C CYS A 10 -0.13 16.55 -6.36
N ASN A 11 0.70 15.52 -6.59
CA ASN A 11 1.08 14.58 -5.54
C ASN A 11 1.84 15.28 -4.40
N ILE A 12 2.61 16.35 -4.70
CA ILE A 12 3.34 17.12 -3.67
C ILE A 12 2.36 17.78 -2.70
N ASP A 13 1.31 18.42 -3.23
CA ASP A 13 0.28 19.05 -2.42
C ASP A 13 -0.52 18.00 -1.64
N MET A 14 -0.85 16.87 -2.27
CA MET A 14 -1.55 15.76 -1.59
C MET A 14 -0.70 15.09 -0.51
N GLU A 15 0.62 15.05 -0.65
CA GLU A 15 1.50 14.49 0.38
C GLU A 15 1.45 15.28 1.69
N SER A 16 1.14 16.59 1.63
CA SER A 16 0.93 17.41 2.83
C SER A 16 -0.34 17.00 3.60
N LEU A 17 -1.36 16.51 2.88
CA LEU A 17 -2.64 16.09 3.45
C LEU A 17 -2.59 14.73 4.16
N ILE A 18 -1.49 13.97 4.02
CA ILE A 18 -1.29 12.72 4.78
C ILE A 18 -1.22 13.00 6.28
N SER A 19 -0.69 14.15 6.68
CA SER A 19 -0.53 14.57 8.08
C SER A 19 -1.73 15.36 8.61
N ASP A 20 -2.84 15.41 7.87
CA ASP A 20 -4.03 16.13 8.28
C ASP A 20 -4.64 15.51 9.56
N GLN A 21 -5.14 16.35 10.47
CA GLN A 21 -5.78 15.88 11.71
C GLN A 21 -7.05 15.08 11.41
N ASN A 22 -7.72 15.38 10.30
CA ASN A 22 -8.88 14.65 9.84
C ASN A 22 -8.45 13.37 9.13
N ARG A 23 -8.68 12.24 9.80
CA ARG A 23 -8.31 10.91 9.28
C ARG A 23 -9.01 10.55 7.97
N SER A 24 -10.19 11.09 7.69
CA SER A 24 -10.86 10.90 6.40
C SER A 24 -10.12 11.61 5.27
N ILE A 25 -9.61 12.84 5.51
CA ILE A 25 -8.80 13.58 4.53
C ILE A 25 -7.49 12.83 4.27
N ALA A 26 -6.79 12.42 5.33
CA ALA A 26 -5.55 11.66 5.21
C ALA A 26 -5.76 10.31 4.48
N THR A 27 -6.87 9.61 4.75
CA THR A 27 -7.24 8.37 4.04
C THR A 27 -7.42 8.60 2.55
N LEU A 28 -8.17 9.65 2.18
CA LEU A 28 -8.41 10.00 0.77
C LEU A 28 -7.12 10.42 0.07
N ALA A 29 -6.25 11.18 0.74
CA ALA A 29 -4.95 11.57 0.23
C ALA A 29 -4.06 10.33 -0.05
N ILE A 30 -3.93 9.42 0.92
CA ILE A 30 -3.16 8.18 0.75
C ILE A 30 -3.71 7.32 -0.37
N THR A 31 -5.02 7.10 -0.41
CA THR A 31 -5.66 6.28 -1.45
C THR A 31 -5.44 6.89 -2.84
N THR A 32 -5.48 8.22 -2.95
CA THR A 32 -5.21 8.92 -4.20
C THR A 32 -3.74 8.80 -4.59
N LEU A 33 -2.81 9.02 -3.66
CA LEU A 33 -1.37 8.88 -3.90
C LEU A 33 -0.96 7.46 -4.26
N LEU A 34 -1.60 6.42 -3.72
CA LEU A 34 -1.38 5.04 -4.14
C LEU A 34 -1.83 4.81 -5.59
N LYS A 35 -2.89 5.48 -6.04
CA LYS A 35 -3.38 5.40 -7.43
C LYS A 35 -2.54 6.22 -8.41
N THR A 36 -2.05 7.38 -7.99
CA THR A 36 -1.23 8.31 -8.80
C THR A 36 0.27 8.16 -8.58
N GLY A 37 0.68 7.20 -7.74
CA GLY A 37 2.08 6.92 -7.41
C GLY A 37 2.92 6.58 -8.63
N ASN A 38 4.19 6.99 -8.58
CA ASN A 38 5.21 6.69 -9.57
C ASN A 38 6.26 5.75 -8.95
N GLU A 39 7.06 5.10 -9.77
CA GLU A 39 8.02 4.12 -9.25
C GLU A 39 9.05 4.73 -8.28
N SER A 40 9.44 5.99 -8.50
CA SER A 40 10.43 6.70 -7.70
C SER A 40 9.94 7.10 -6.30
N ASN A 41 8.62 7.25 -6.08
CA ASN A 41 8.08 7.68 -4.79
C ASN A 41 7.54 6.54 -3.91
N VAL A 42 7.48 5.30 -4.42
CA VAL A 42 6.94 4.14 -3.68
C VAL A 42 7.57 3.99 -2.30
N ASP A 43 8.90 4.05 -2.21
CA ASP A 43 9.64 3.84 -0.95
C ASP A 43 9.32 4.93 0.09
N CYS A 44 9.16 6.18 -0.35
CA CYS A 44 8.78 7.29 0.53
C CYS A 44 7.33 7.13 1.00
N LEU A 45 6.43 6.76 0.09
CA LEU A 45 5.01 6.57 0.36
C LEU A 45 4.79 5.48 1.41
N MET A 46 5.48 4.34 1.28
CA MET A 46 5.34 3.22 2.23
C MET A 46 5.67 3.64 3.66
N LYS A 47 6.74 4.42 3.87
CA LYS A 47 7.12 4.91 5.20
C LYS A 47 6.04 5.80 5.83
N LYS A 48 5.41 6.67 5.04
CA LYS A 48 4.34 7.56 5.52
C LYS A 48 3.08 6.77 5.87
N ILE A 49 2.75 5.74 5.08
CA ILE A 49 1.55 4.92 5.28
C ILE A 49 1.68 4.03 6.53
N THR A 50 2.88 3.54 6.87
CA THR A 50 3.05 2.67 8.05
C THR A 50 2.50 3.31 9.33
N ASN A 51 2.87 4.58 9.60
CA ASN A 51 2.38 5.29 10.78
C ASN A 51 0.87 5.60 10.70
N PHE A 52 0.32 5.69 9.49
CA PHE A 52 -1.09 5.98 9.30
C PHE A 52 -1.98 4.76 9.61
N MET A 53 -1.50 3.55 9.32
CA MET A 53 -2.29 2.31 9.46
C MET A 53 -2.71 2.00 10.90
N SER A 54 -1.98 2.50 11.92
CA SER A 54 -2.40 2.36 13.33
C SER A 54 -3.59 3.24 13.70
N ASP A 55 -3.83 4.30 12.93
CA ASP A 55 -4.73 5.39 13.30
C ASP A 55 -6.11 5.30 12.62
N ILE A 56 -6.36 4.23 11.88
CA ILE A 56 -7.58 4.03 11.08
C ILE A 56 -8.24 2.68 11.36
N ALA A 57 -9.56 2.61 11.10
CA ALA A 57 -10.33 1.40 11.22
C ALA A 57 -9.96 0.37 10.15
N ASP A 58 -10.16 -0.92 10.45
CA ASP A 58 -9.79 -2.04 9.58
C ASP A 58 -10.43 -1.96 8.18
N GLU A 59 -11.64 -1.41 8.07
CA GLU A 59 -12.30 -1.19 6.76
C GLU A 59 -11.44 -0.33 5.82
N PHE A 60 -10.77 0.69 6.34
CA PHE A 60 -9.87 1.54 5.57
C PHE A 60 -8.51 0.87 5.34
N LYS A 61 -8.03 0.10 6.32
CA LYS A 61 -6.78 -0.66 6.15
C LYS A 61 -6.89 -1.65 4.99
N ILE A 62 -8.04 -2.32 4.84
CA ILE A 62 -8.31 -3.22 3.71
C ILE A 62 -8.16 -2.48 2.37
N VAL A 63 -8.75 -1.29 2.25
CA VAL A 63 -8.64 -0.47 1.02
C VAL A 63 -7.19 -0.10 0.72
N VAL A 64 -6.39 0.23 1.74
CA VAL A 64 -4.95 0.52 1.58
C VAL A 64 -4.18 -0.72 1.11
N VAL A 65 -4.46 -1.89 1.68
CA VAL A 65 -3.82 -3.16 1.28
C VAL A 65 -4.09 -3.47 -0.19
N GLU A 66 -5.35 -3.33 -0.63
CA GLU A 66 -5.72 -3.57 -2.04
C GLU A 66 -5.05 -2.59 -3.01
N ALA A 67 -4.90 -1.33 -2.60
CA ALA A 67 -4.21 -0.32 -3.36
C ALA A 67 -2.69 -0.60 -3.45
N ILE A 68 -2.06 -1.07 -2.37
CA ILE A 68 -0.65 -1.48 -2.34
C ILE A 68 -0.41 -2.70 -3.24
N ARG A 69 -1.30 -3.70 -3.19
CA ARG A 69 -1.26 -4.84 -4.14
C ARG A 69 -1.29 -4.35 -5.58
N SER A 70 -2.23 -3.47 -5.90
CA SER A 70 -2.37 -2.91 -7.26
C SER A 70 -1.13 -2.12 -7.69
N LEU A 71 -0.54 -1.36 -6.78
CA LEU A 71 0.71 -0.62 -7.01
C LEU A 71 1.88 -1.57 -7.27
N CYS A 72 1.96 -2.69 -6.55
CA CYS A 72 3.00 -3.70 -6.73
C CYS A 72 2.89 -4.39 -8.10
N LEU A 73 1.68 -4.75 -8.52
CA LEU A 73 1.44 -5.31 -9.85
C LEU A 73 1.78 -4.30 -10.96
N LYS A 74 1.60 -3.00 -10.71
CA LYS A 74 1.98 -1.92 -11.64
C LYS A 74 3.50 -1.71 -11.71
N PHE A 75 4.20 -1.85 -10.59
CA PHE A 75 5.65 -1.64 -10.47
C PHE A 75 6.34 -2.87 -9.87
N PRO A 76 6.43 -4.00 -10.62
CA PRO A 76 6.91 -5.27 -10.09
C PRO A 76 8.36 -5.21 -9.59
N LEU A 77 9.20 -4.33 -10.12
CA LEU A 77 10.58 -4.13 -9.64
C LEU A 77 10.66 -3.63 -8.18
N LYS A 78 9.56 -3.07 -7.66
CA LYS A 78 9.44 -2.59 -6.27
C LYS A 78 8.85 -3.63 -5.32
N TYR A 79 8.67 -4.89 -5.76
CA TYR A 79 8.04 -5.95 -4.96
C TYR A 79 8.64 -6.08 -3.56
N ARG A 80 9.97 -5.93 -3.39
CA ARG A 80 10.64 -6.07 -2.10
C ARG A 80 10.13 -5.08 -1.06
N ALA A 81 10.01 -3.81 -1.43
CA ALA A 81 9.54 -2.76 -0.52
C ALA A 81 8.07 -2.99 -0.12
N LEU A 82 7.23 -3.35 -1.10
CA LEU A 82 5.80 -3.54 -0.91
C LEU A 82 5.50 -4.84 -0.14
N MET A 83 6.22 -5.93 -0.42
CA MET A 83 6.11 -7.19 0.32
C MET A 83 6.58 -7.05 1.77
N ASN A 84 7.70 -6.35 2.00
CA ASN A 84 8.15 -6.05 3.36
C ASN A 84 7.09 -5.25 4.12
N PHE A 85 6.47 -4.25 3.48
CA PHE A 85 5.39 -3.50 4.07
C PHE A 85 4.21 -4.40 4.47
N LEU A 86 3.69 -5.20 3.53
CA LEU A 86 2.57 -6.12 3.78
C LEU A 86 2.88 -7.10 4.93
N SER A 87 4.11 -7.61 4.97
CA SER A 87 4.54 -8.56 5.99
C SER A 87 4.67 -7.94 7.37
N ASN A 88 5.10 -6.67 7.45
CA ASN A 88 5.16 -5.94 8.71
C ASN A 88 3.75 -5.71 9.27
N ILE A 89 2.82 -5.20 8.45
CA ILE A 89 1.44 -4.96 8.89
C ILE A 89 0.65 -6.24 9.17
N LEU A 90 1.07 -7.39 8.60
CA LEU A 90 0.53 -8.70 8.92
C LEU A 90 0.83 -9.10 10.38
N ARG A 91 1.93 -8.62 10.96
CA ARG A 91 2.34 -8.94 12.35
C ARG A 91 1.69 -8.07 13.41
N GLU A 92 1.13 -6.91 13.03
CA GLU A 92 0.47 -5.99 13.95
C GLU A 92 -0.90 -6.51 14.41
N GLU A 93 -1.58 -5.82 15.34
CA GLU A 93 -2.96 -6.19 15.67
C GLU A 93 -3.95 -5.81 14.57
N GLY A 94 -5.03 -6.60 14.44
CA GLY A 94 -6.10 -6.33 13.48
C GLY A 94 -7.11 -7.46 13.37
N GLY A 95 -8.28 -7.14 12.84
CA GLY A 95 -9.38 -8.07 12.64
C GLY A 95 -9.13 -9.06 11.50
N PHE A 96 -9.96 -10.11 11.47
CA PHE A 96 -9.83 -11.22 10.54
C PHE A 96 -9.85 -10.79 9.07
N GLU A 97 -10.82 -9.97 8.66
CA GLU A 97 -10.96 -9.55 7.25
C GLU A 97 -9.75 -8.74 6.77
N TYR A 98 -9.18 -7.89 7.65
CA TYR A 98 -7.97 -7.15 7.35
C TYR A 98 -6.76 -8.08 7.18
N LYS A 99 -6.56 -9.03 8.09
CA LYS A 99 -5.48 -10.02 7.99
C LYS A 99 -5.62 -10.91 6.76
N LYS A 100 -6.84 -11.35 6.47
CA LYS A 100 -7.18 -12.10 5.27
C LYS A 100 -6.86 -11.31 4.00
N ALA A 101 -7.22 -10.03 3.93
CA ALA A 101 -6.90 -9.17 2.79
C ALA A 101 -5.38 -9.04 2.54
N ILE A 102 -4.57 -8.99 3.62
CA ILE A 102 -3.10 -8.96 3.50
C ILE A 102 -2.58 -10.29 2.94
N VAL A 103 -2.99 -11.42 3.49
CA VAL A 103 -2.56 -12.75 3.03
C VAL A 103 -2.99 -12.98 1.59
N ASP A 104 -4.25 -12.69 1.25
CA ASP A 104 -4.77 -12.79 -0.13
C ASP A 104 -3.93 -11.95 -1.09
N SER A 105 -3.49 -10.75 -0.65
CA SER A 105 -2.61 -9.90 -1.44
C SER A 105 -1.22 -10.49 -1.63
N VAL A 106 -0.60 -11.04 -0.58
CA VAL A 106 0.72 -11.71 -0.69
C VAL A 106 0.65 -12.92 -1.62
N VAL A 107 -0.42 -13.71 -1.55
CA VAL A 107 -0.64 -14.87 -2.42
C VAL A 107 -0.77 -14.44 -3.89
N ILE A 108 -1.52 -13.37 -4.18
CA ILE A 108 -1.62 -12.85 -5.55
C ILE A 108 -0.26 -12.36 -6.05
N LEU A 109 0.49 -11.62 -5.23
CA LEU A 109 1.79 -11.08 -5.63
C LEU A 109 2.84 -12.19 -5.89
N THR A 110 2.86 -13.23 -5.06
CA THR A 110 3.76 -14.39 -5.27
C THR A 110 3.41 -15.21 -6.50
N LYS A 111 2.14 -15.24 -6.88
CA LYS A 111 1.68 -15.90 -8.10
C LYS A 111 2.05 -15.12 -9.36
N ASP A 112 1.87 -13.80 -9.34
CA ASP A 112 1.98 -12.95 -10.53
C ASP A 112 3.37 -12.31 -10.71
N ILE A 113 4.20 -12.28 -9.65
CA ILE A 113 5.58 -11.78 -9.69
C ILE A 113 6.54 -12.93 -9.32
N PRO A 114 7.19 -13.59 -10.31
CA PRO A 114 8.07 -14.74 -10.06
C PRO A 114 9.18 -14.45 -9.04
N ASP A 115 9.77 -13.26 -9.12
CA ASP A 115 10.86 -12.83 -8.21
C ASP A 115 10.39 -12.62 -6.76
N ALA A 116 9.09 -12.40 -6.54
CA ALA A 116 8.52 -12.23 -5.22
C ALA A 116 8.24 -13.55 -4.51
N LYS A 117 8.31 -14.69 -5.23
CA LYS A 117 7.88 -16.00 -4.73
C LYS A 117 8.64 -16.44 -3.48
N GLU A 118 9.97 -16.35 -3.49
CA GLU A 118 10.80 -16.78 -2.35
C GLU A 118 10.56 -15.90 -1.12
N SER A 119 10.57 -14.57 -1.31
CA SER A 119 10.30 -13.61 -0.22
C SER A 119 8.88 -13.77 0.34
N GLY A 120 7.87 -13.96 -0.50
CA GLY A 120 6.50 -14.13 -0.01
C GLY A 120 6.25 -15.42 0.73
N LEU A 121 6.87 -16.52 0.31
CA LEU A 121 6.79 -17.78 1.08
C LEU A 121 7.44 -17.63 2.46
N LEU A 122 8.59 -16.94 2.55
CA LEU A 122 9.26 -16.66 3.83
C LEU A 122 8.40 -15.81 4.78
N HIS A 123 7.53 -14.95 4.26
CA HIS A 123 6.67 -14.10 5.08
C HIS A 123 5.37 -14.76 5.53
N LEU A 124 4.95 -15.84 4.87
CA LEU A 124 3.74 -16.60 5.19
C LEU A 124 4.00 -17.81 6.10
N CYS A 125 5.25 -18.28 6.20
CA CYS A 125 5.70 -19.33 7.11
C CYS A 125 6.04 -18.79 8.50
#